data_AF-A0A7D5P8I4-F1
#
_entry.id   AF-A0A7D5P8I4-F1
#
_cell.length_a   1.000
_cell.length_b   1.000
_cell.length_c   1.000
_cell.angle_alpha   90.00
_cell.angle_beta   90.00
_cell.angle_gamma   90.00
#
_symmetry.space_group_name_H-M   'P 1'
#
loop_
_entity.id
_entity.type
_entity.pdbx_description
1 polymer ?
#
loop_
_entity_poly.entity_id
_entity_poly.type
_entity_poly.pdbx_seq_one_letter_code
_entity_poly.pdbx_strand_id
1 'polypeptide(L)'
;MADQIRDPSRTNRIDTAIGLVLEDQRTAERRQVIYTDARVVLLRDESGGTTLVRRDSFDAELGTRYRPRPGAEAPSDAGQYDRLREHLAAYERDEGRKAKHKADALREALDLLAEPNSGDAGGTSGDSDGGDADDGDAGGSATHADPEVPFEEVPGIGPKTAGKLRTAGYVTESDVRGAADDALLAVAGLGPESLSNLREFVG
;
A
#
# COMPACT_ATOMS: atom_id res chain seq x y z
N MET A 1 9.66 -48.72 16.27
CA MET A 1 9.43 -47.36 15.74
C MET A 1 9.70 -47.44 14.25
N ALA A 2 8.64 -47.42 13.43
CA ALA A 2 8.74 -47.74 12.01
C ALA A 2 9.27 -46.53 11.24
N ASP A 3 10.36 -46.77 10.52
CA ASP A 3 11.00 -45.88 9.56
C ASP A 3 10.04 -45.65 8.39
N GLN A 4 9.53 -44.43 8.22
CA GLN A 4 8.66 -44.08 7.10
C GLN A 4 9.54 -43.90 5.86
N ILE A 5 9.59 -44.98 5.08
CA ILE A 5 10.10 -45.05 3.72
C ILE A 5 9.55 -43.87 2.91
N ARG A 6 10.43 -42.91 2.58
CA ARG A 6 10.16 -41.88 1.58
C ARG A 6 9.97 -42.58 0.24
N ASP A 7 8.72 -42.75 -0.14
CA ASP A 7 8.33 -43.32 -1.43
C ASP A 7 8.85 -42.41 -2.57
N PRO A 8 9.81 -42.87 -3.40
CA PRO A 8 10.39 -42.09 -4.48
C PRO A 8 9.50 -42.01 -5.74
N SER A 9 8.28 -42.56 -5.71
CA SER A 9 7.38 -42.62 -6.87
C SER A 9 6.51 -41.37 -7.14
N ARG A 10 6.65 -40.28 -6.38
CA ARG A 10 6.00 -38.97 -6.67
C ARG A 10 6.79 -38.11 -7.68
N THR A 11 7.24 -38.75 -8.75
CA THR A 11 8.12 -38.21 -9.80
C THR A 11 7.34 -37.34 -10.79
N ASN A 12 6.97 -36.13 -10.35
CA ASN A 12 6.77 -34.88 -11.11
C ASN A 12 5.90 -33.93 -10.27
N ARG A 13 6.34 -33.60 -9.05
CA ARG A 13 5.80 -32.42 -8.38
C ARG A 13 6.38 -31.21 -9.09
N ILE A 14 5.59 -30.62 -9.98
CA ILE A 14 5.81 -29.23 -10.34
C ILE A 14 5.72 -28.45 -9.02
N ASP A 15 6.84 -27.88 -8.59
CA ASP A 15 6.86 -27.07 -7.39
C ASP A 15 6.08 -25.79 -7.66
N THR A 16 4.93 -25.64 -7.01
CA THR A 16 4.14 -24.42 -7.08
C THR A 16 4.86 -23.34 -6.28
N ALA A 17 5.41 -22.39 -7.04
CA ALA A 17 6.16 -21.23 -6.58
C ALA A 17 5.49 -19.93 -7.06
N ILE A 18 5.78 -18.82 -6.38
CA ILE A 18 5.37 -17.50 -6.83
C ILE A 18 5.96 -17.23 -8.22
N GLY A 19 5.17 -16.64 -9.11
CA GLY A 19 5.51 -16.39 -10.51
C GLY A 19 5.14 -17.54 -11.45
N LEU A 20 4.73 -18.70 -10.94
CA LEU A 20 4.31 -19.82 -11.79
C LEU A 20 3.07 -19.46 -12.60
N VAL A 21 3.19 -19.50 -13.94
CA VAL A 21 2.09 -19.31 -14.87
C VAL A 21 1.49 -20.67 -15.28
N LEU A 22 0.17 -20.72 -15.27
CA LEU A 22 -0.66 -21.89 -15.46
C LEU A 22 -1.75 -21.56 -16.47
N GLU A 23 -2.21 -22.56 -17.19
CA GLU A 23 -3.42 -22.48 -18.00
C GLU A 23 -4.49 -23.34 -17.34
N ASP A 24 -5.63 -22.74 -16.99
CA ASP A 24 -6.80 -23.48 -16.51
C ASP A 24 -7.47 -24.15 -17.71
N GLN A 25 -7.35 -25.48 -17.80
CA GLN A 25 -7.88 -26.27 -18.91
C GLN A 25 -9.42 -26.22 -19.02
N ARG A 26 -10.14 -25.75 -17.98
CA ARG A 26 -11.60 -25.61 -18.05
C ARG A 26 -12.03 -24.34 -18.77
N THR A 27 -11.31 -23.25 -18.55
CA THR A 27 -11.67 -21.91 -19.07
C THR A 27 -10.73 -21.44 -20.17
N ALA A 28 -9.61 -22.14 -20.39
CA ALA A 28 -8.48 -21.73 -21.22
C ALA A 28 -7.81 -20.41 -20.77
N GLU A 29 -8.11 -19.93 -19.56
CA GLU A 29 -7.53 -18.71 -19.01
C GLU A 29 -6.12 -18.96 -18.46
N ARG A 30 -5.24 -17.99 -18.65
CA ARG A 30 -3.95 -17.99 -17.97
C ARG A 30 -4.08 -17.44 -16.56
N ARG A 31 -3.39 -18.09 -15.64
CA ARG A 31 -3.37 -17.74 -14.22
C ARG A 31 -1.95 -17.77 -13.70
N GLN A 32 -1.59 -16.82 -12.85
CA GLN A 32 -0.29 -16.77 -12.20
C GLN A 32 -0.43 -16.94 -10.70
N VAL A 33 0.45 -17.74 -10.10
CA VAL A 33 0.61 -17.81 -8.66
C VAL A 33 1.30 -16.54 -8.18
N ILE A 34 0.57 -15.69 -7.46
CA ILE A 34 1.11 -14.44 -6.90
C ILE A 34 1.42 -14.55 -5.41
N TYR A 35 0.85 -15.55 -4.73
CA TYR A 35 1.18 -15.90 -3.35
C TYR A 35 0.94 -17.39 -3.12
N THR A 36 1.75 -18.01 -2.27
CA THR A 36 1.49 -19.36 -1.77
C THR A 36 2.07 -19.57 -0.39
N ASP A 37 1.37 -20.36 0.42
CA ASP A 37 1.87 -20.93 1.67
C ASP A 37 1.43 -22.40 1.82
N ALA A 38 1.54 -22.95 3.03
CA ALA A 38 1.17 -24.33 3.34
C ALA A 38 -0.34 -24.63 3.25
N ARG A 39 -1.20 -23.61 3.18
CA ARG A 39 -2.67 -23.74 3.25
C ARG A 39 -3.39 -23.19 2.03
N VAL A 40 -2.85 -22.15 1.40
CA VAL A 40 -3.52 -21.46 0.30
C VAL A 40 -2.57 -21.09 -0.84
N VAL A 41 -3.16 -20.92 -2.01
CA VAL A 41 -2.54 -20.36 -3.22
C VAL A 41 -3.43 -19.23 -3.71
N LEU A 42 -2.84 -18.07 -3.97
CA LEU A 42 -3.53 -16.95 -4.59
C LEU A 42 -3.15 -16.91 -6.08
N LEU A 43 -4.16 -17.03 -6.93
CA LEU A 43 -4.03 -17.00 -8.38
C LEU A 43 -4.52 -15.68 -8.92
N ARG A 44 -3.80 -15.08 -9.85
CA ARG A 44 -4.22 -13.91 -10.61
C ARG A 44 -4.53 -14.30 -12.06
N ASP A 45 -5.64 -13.83 -12.59
CA ASP A 45 -6.00 -13.99 -14.01
C ASP A 45 -5.50 -12.82 -14.89
N GLU A 46 -5.70 -12.91 -16.20
CA GLU A 46 -5.31 -11.89 -17.18
C GLU A 46 -6.02 -10.54 -16.99
N SER A 47 -7.21 -10.53 -16.36
CA SER A 47 -7.94 -9.30 -16.04
C SER A 47 -7.47 -8.62 -14.76
N GLY A 48 -6.46 -9.20 -14.08
CA GLY A 48 -5.99 -8.76 -12.77
C GLY A 48 -6.88 -9.20 -11.61
N GLY A 49 -7.90 -10.05 -11.87
CA GLY A 49 -8.74 -10.66 -10.84
C GLY A 49 -7.95 -11.68 -10.03
N THR A 50 -8.23 -11.78 -8.73
CA THR A 50 -7.55 -12.72 -7.82
C THR A 50 -8.50 -13.77 -7.27
N THR A 51 -8.10 -15.04 -7.31
CA THR A 51 -8.83 -16.17 -6.73
C THR A 51 -7.98 -16.85 -5.66
N LEU A 52 -8.52 -17.00 -4.46
CA LEU A 52 -7.91 -17.77 -3.38
C LEU A 52 -8.35 -19.23 -3.48
N VAL A 53 -7.40 -20.16 -3.48
CA VAL A 53 -7.65 -21.61 -3.56
C VAL A 53 -6.92 -22.31 -2.42
N ARG A 54 -7.49 -23.40 -1.89
CA ARG A 54 -6.78 -24.25 -0.91
C ARG A 54 -5.60 -24.95 -1.56
N ARG A 55 -4.46 -24.99 -0.85
CA ARG A 55 -3.20 -25.58 -1.32
C ARG A 55 -3.35 -27.04 -1.71
N ASP A 56 -3.99 -27.85 -0.87
CA ASP A 56 -4.17 -29.28 -1.14
C ASP A 56 -5.00 -29.55 -2.41
N SER A 57 -6.08 -28.78 -2.60
CA SER A 57 -6.93 -28.90 -3.79
C SER A 57 -6.19 -28.43 -5.04
N PHE A 58 -5.46 -27.33 -4.93
CA PHE A 58 -4.65 -26.80 -6.03
C PHE A 58 -3.57 -27.80 -6.47
N ASP A 59 -2.81 -28.36 -5.51
CA ASP A 59 -1.75 -29.32 -5.80
C ASP A 59 -2.30 -30.63 -6.39
N ALA A 60 -3.52 -31.05 -6.00
CA ALA A 60 -4.21 -32.19 -6.61
C ALA A 60 -4.69 -31.91 -8.05
N GLU A 61 -5.02 -30.66 -8.36
CA GLU A 61 -5.45 -30.21 -9.69
C GLU A 61 -4.27 -29.79 -10.59
N LEU A 62 -3.05 -29.71 -10.05
CA LEU A 62 -1.85 -29.33 -10.76
C LEU A 62 -1.45 -30.42 -11.76
N GLY A 63 -1.25 -30.05 -13.02
CA GLY A 63 -0.95 -30.96 -14.13
C GLY A 63 -2.18 -31.59 -14.78
N THR A 64 -3.37 -31.53 -14.16
CA THR A 64 -4.64 -31.96 -14.77
C THR A 64 -5.45 -30.76 -15.24
N ARG A 65 -5.95 -29.97 -14.30
CA ARG A 65 -6.69 -28.73 -14.58
C ARG A 65 -5.75 -27.57 -14.81
N TYR A 66 -4.76 -27.39 -13.93
CA TYR A 66 -3.79 -26.30 -14.05
C TYR A 66 -2.55 -26.82 -14.75
N ARG A 67 -2.40 -26.50 -16.04
CA ARG A 67 -1.25 -26.93 -16.82
C ARG A 67 -0.15 -25.86 -16.76
N PRO A 68 1.03 -26.13 -16.18
CA PRO A 68 2.10 -25.14 -16.15
C PRO A 68 2.55 -24.74 -17.54
N ARG A 69 2.83 -23.45 -17.71
CA ARG A 69 3.41 -22.87 -18.91
C ARG A 69 4.73 -22.20 -18.50
N PRO A 70 5.80 -22.96 -18.26
CA PRO A 70 7.09 -22.40 -17.87
C PRO A 70 7.60 -21.45 -18.97
N GLY A 71 8.03 -20.26 -18.57
CA GLY A 71 8.47 -19.20 -19.50
C GLY A 71 7.34 -18.46 -20.22
N ALA A 72 6.07 -18.75 -19.92
CA ALA A 72 4.99 -17.88 -20.36
C ALA A 72 5.08 -16.54 -19.62
N GLU A 73 4.81 -15.46 -20.36
CA GLU A 73 4.72 -14.13 -19.79
C GLU A 73 3.65 -14.10 -18.70
N ALA A 74 4.00 -13.49 -17.56
CA ALA A 74 3.07 -13.31 -16.47
C ALA A 74 1.85 -12.50 -16.96
N PRO A 75 0.63 -12.83 -16.51
CA PRO A 75 -0.50 -11.92 -16.61
C PRO A 75 -0.08 -10.57 -16.04
N SER A 76 0.01 -9.56 -16.92
CA SER A 76 0.48 -8.23 -16.57
C SER A 76 -0.44 -7.62 -15.50
N ASP A 77 0.11 -6.77 -14.64
CA ASP A 77 -0.70 -5.87 -13.79
C ASP A 77 -1.64 -4.99 -14.63
N ALA A 78 -1.50 -4.99 -15.97
CA ALA A 78 -2.38 -4.36 -16.95
C ALA A 78 -3.86 -4.37 -16.56
N GLY A 79 -4.39 -5.48 -16.03
CA GLY A 79 -5.80 -5.52 -15.60
C GLY A 79 -6.19 -4.48 -14.55
N GLN A 80 -5.29 -4.10 -13.63
CA GLN A 80 -5.54 -3.05 -12.65
C GLN A 80 -5.35 -1.64 -13.24
N TYR A 81 -4.31 -1.45 -14.06
CA TYR A 81 -4.08 -0.19 -14.78
C TYR A 81 -5.20 0.12 -15.76
N ASP A 82 -5.71 -0.88 -16.46
CA ASP A 82 -6.77 -0.73 -17.45
C ASP A 82 -8.11 -0.40 -16.78
N ARG A 83 -8.40 -0.96 -15.60
CA ARG A 83 -9.56 -0.55 -14.79
C ARG A 83 -9.46 0.90 -14.32
N LEU A 84 -8.26 1.33 -13.89
CA LEU A 84 -8.03 2.72 -13.51
C LEU A 84 -8.20 3.66 -14.71
N ARG A 85 -7.71 3.28 -15.89
CA ARG A 85 -7.91 4.02 -17.16
C ARG A 85 -9.38 4.06 -17.58
N GLU A 86 -10.11 2.97 -17.40
CA GLU A 86 -11.55 2.92 -17.70
C GLU A 86 -12.34 3.86 -16.78
N HIS A 87 -12.03 3.85 -15.47
CA HIS A 87 -12.62 4.79 -14.52
C HIS A 87 -12.25 6.24 -14.82
N LEU A 88 -10.99 6.52 -15.20
CA LEU A 88 -10.58 7.84 -15.65
C LEU A 88 -11.42 8.30 -16.84
N ALA A 89 -11.52 7.45 -17.87
CA ALA A 89 -12.32 7.75 -19.07
C ALA A 89 -13.81 7.95 -18.75
N ALA A 90 -14.36 7.26 -17.75
CA ALA A 90 -15.72 7.48 -17.29
C ALA A 90 -15.87 8.89 -16.65
N TYR A 91 -14.97 9.26 -15.74
CA TYR A 91 -15.03 10.57 -15.07
C TYR A 91 -14.68 11.75 -15.98
N GLU A 92 -13.91 11.55 -17.05
CA GLU A 92 -13.65 12.59 -18.05
C GLU A 92 -14.87 12.90 -18.93
N ARG A 93 -15.80 11.95 -19.06
CA ARG A 93 -17.07 12.17 -19.79
C ARG A 93 -18.12 12.87 -18.94
N ASP A 94 -18.00 12.79 -17.61
CA ASP A 94 -18.95 13.40 -16.68
C ASP A 94 -18.66 14.90 -16.49
N GLU A 95 -19.69 15.73 -16.63
CA GLU A 95 -19.59 17.15 -16.34
C GLU A 95 -19.77 17.40 -14.83
N GLY A 96 -18.78 18.05 -14.21
CA GLY A 96 -18.92 18.55 -12.85
C GLY A 96 -17.61 18.58 -12.05
N ARG A 97 -17.56 19.48 -11.06
CA ARG A 97 -16.38 19.69 -10.22
C ARG A 97 -15.89 18.41 -9.52
N LYS A 98 -16.80 17.57 -9.04
CA LYS A 98 -16.46 16.28 -8.41
C LYS A 98 -15.88 15.27 -9.41
N ALA A 99 -16.42 15.19 -10.62
CA ALA A 99 -15.91 14.30 -11.66
C ALA A 99 -14.49 14.72 -12.07
N LYS A 100 -14.27 16.04 -12.26
CA LYS A 100 -12.95 16.60 -12.53
C LYS A 100 -11.91 16.24 -11.46
N HIS A 101 -12.21 16.46 -10.18
CA HIS A 101 -11.28 16.11 -9.10
C HIS A 101 -10.97 14.60 -9.04
N LYS A 102 -11.95 13.75 -9.36
CA LYS A 102 -11.72 12.29 -9.42
C LYS A 102 -10.87 11.90 -10.63
N ALA A 103 -11.08 12.51 -11.79
CA ALA A 103 -10.25 12.31 -12.96
C ALA A 103 -8.81 12.77 -12.70
N ASP A 104 -8.63 13.94 -12.07
CA ASP A 104 -7.31 14.48 -11.72
C ASP A 104 -6.56 13.52 -10.77
N ALA A 105 -7.24 13.02 -9.73
CA ALA A 105 -6.66 12.05 -8.80
C ALA A 105 -6.29 10.71 -9.46
N LEU A 106 -7.11 10.24 -10.42
CA LEU A 106 -6.82 9.00 -11.15
C LEU A 106 -5.66 9.16 -12.14
N ARG A 107 -5.47 10.34 -12.74
CA ARG A 107 -4.27 10.62 -13.55
C ARG A 107 -3.01 10.56 -12.71
N GLU A 108 -3.01 11.25 -11.57
CA GLU A 108 -1.87 11.25 -10.65
C GLU A 108 -1.54 9.83 -10.18
N ALA A 109 -2.55 9.03 -9.81
CA ALA A 109 -2.35 7.65 -9.42
C ALA A 109 -1.77 6.78 -10.55
N LEU A 110 -2.22 6.97 -11.79
CA LEU A 110 -1.70 6.25 -12.95
C LEU A 110 -0.25 6.64 -13.28
N ASP A 111 0.10 7.93 -13.13
CA ASP A 111 1.47 8.42 -13.32
C ASP A 111 2.42 7.82 -12.27
N LEU A 112 2.03 7.83 -10.99
CA LEU A 112 2.81 7.21 -9.91
C LEU A 112 3.04 5.71 -10.12
N LEU A 113 2.04 5.01 -10.65
CA LEU A 113 2.15 3.58 -10.92
C LEU A 113 2.96 3.29 -12.19
N ALA A 114 2.98 4.21 -13.17
CA ALA A 114 3.74 4.08 -14.41
C ALA A 114 5.26 4.29 -14.23
N GLU A 115 5.72 4.76 -13.07
CA GLU A 115 7.15 4.89 -12.72
C GLU A 115 7.61 3.72 -11.81
N PRO A 116 7.91 2.53 -12.35
CA PRO A 116 8.45 1.44 -11.55
C PRO A 116 9.95 1.68 -11.34
N ASN A 117 10.32 2.20 -10.17
CA ASN A 117 11.69 2.46 -9.67
C ASN A 117 12.28 3.87 -9.89
N SER A 118 11.66 4.87 -9.28
CA SER A 118 12.39 6.04 -8.74
C SER A 118 12.33 5.96 -7.22
N GLY A 119 13.09 5.03 -6.63
CA GLY A 119 13.46 5.17 -5.24
C GLY A 119 14.33 6.40 -5.11
N ASP A 120 13.86 7.37 -4.32
CA ASP A 120 14.55 8.57 -3.85
C ASP A 120 14.39 9.87 -4.66
N ALA A 121 13.96 10.89 -3.90
CA ALA A 121 14.08 12.34 -4.05
C ALA A 121 13.94 13.03 -5.43
N GLY A 122 12.94 13.92 -5.50
CA GLY A 122 13.17 15.31 -5.93
C GLY A 122 12.73 15.66 -7.35
N GLY A 123 11.65 16.43 -7.44
CA GLY A 123 11.22 17.02 -8.71
C GLY A 123 10.15 18.10 -8.65
N THR A 124 9.91 18.75 -7.50
CA THR A 124 9.10 19.98 -7.46
C THR A 124 9.98 21.15 -7.90
N SER A 125 9.85 21.57 -9.16
CA SER A 125 10.56 22.72 -9.71
C SER A 125 9.69 23.99 -9.70
N GLY A 126 10.18 25.03 -9.02
CA GLY A 126 9.80 26.44 -9.13
C GLY A 126 8.70 26.84 -8.13
N ASP A 127 8.94 27.65 -7.11
CA ASP A 127 9.74 28.87 -7.08
C ASP A 127 9.82 29.34 -5.62
N SER A 128 11.01 29.52 -5.04
CA SER A 128 11.27 30.42 -3.90
C SER A 128 12.77 30.53 -3.62
N ASP A 129 13.21 31.77 -3.72
CA ASP A 129 14.54 32.34 -3.62
C ASP A 129 15.07 32.43 -2.17
N GLY A 130 16.39 32.28 -1.99
CA GLY A 130 17.20 32.55 -0.78
C GLY A 130 16.99 31.58 0.40
N GLY A 131 17.96 30.79 0.88
CA GLY A 131 19.37 31.09 1.12
C GLY A 131 19.59 31.18 2.63
N ASP A 132 20.15 30.15 3.25
CA ASP A 132 21.35 30.23 4.12
C ASP A 132 21.67 28.86 4.72
N ALA A 133 22.97 28.61 4.88
CA ALA A 133 23.53 27.37 5.39
C ALA A 133 23.33 27.25 6.92
N ASP A 134 23.13 26.04 7.43
CA ASP A 134 23.75 25.68 8.71
C ASP A 134 24.00 24.18 8.81
N ASP A 135 25.09 23.89 9.50
CA ASP A 135 25.91 22.70 9.54
C ASP A 135 25.68 21.95 10.87
N GLY A 136 25.90 20.63 10.86
CA GLY A 136 25.93 19.79 12.05
C GLY A 136 24.56 19.31 12.56
N ASP A 137 24.42 18.18 13.23
CA ASP A 137 25.41 17.33 13.86
C ASP A 137 24.70 16.01 14.21
N ALA A 138 25.43 14.91 14.12
CA ALA A 138 24.95 13.58 14.45
C ALA A 138 24.93 13.40 15.96
N GLY A 139 23.75 13.10 16.54
CA GLY A 139 23.63 12.90 17.99
C GLY A 139 22.49 11.96 18.36
N GLY A 140 22.67 10.67 18.14
CA GLY A 140 21.83 9.67 18.79
C GLY A 140 22.06 9.70 20.31
N SER A 141 21.00 9.87 21.11
CA SER A 141 21.01 9.43 22.51
C SER A 141 19.62 9.32 23.12
N ALA A 142 19.40 8.17 23.76
CA ALA A 142 18.43 7.88 24.82
C ALA A 142 16.92 7.89 24.48
N THR A 143 16.42 6.67 24.32
CA THR A 143 15.03 6.23 24.55
C THR A 143 14.49 6.72 25.90
N HIS A 144 14.02 7.96 25.96
CA HIS A 144 12.79 8.24 26.69
C HIS A 144 11.67 7.89 25.72
N ALA A 145 10.96 6.79 25.98
CA ALA A 145 9.76 6.45 25.23
C ALA A 145 8.70 7.49 25.60
N ASP A 146 8.73 8.61 24.89
CA ASP A 146 7.74 9.65 25.04
C ASP A 146 6.38 9.07 24.62
N PRO A 147 5.38 9.08 25.51
CA PRO A 147 4.10 8.44 25.22
C PRO A 147 3.45 9.07 23.98
N GLU A 148 2.87 8.21 23.13
CA GLU A 148 2.02 8.65 22.02
C GLU A 148 0.76 9.31 22.59
N VAL A 149 0.38 10.46 22.02
CA VAL A 149 -0.82 11.18 22.44
C VAL A 149 -2.06 10.49 21.86
N PRO A 150 -3.01 10.02 22.68
CA PRO A 150 -4.31 9.55 22.21
C PRO A 150 -5.19 10.75 21.81
N PHE A 151 -4.87 11.38 20.67
CA PHE A 151 -5.51 12.61 20.20
C PHE A 151 -7.04 12.56 20.18
N GLU A 152 -7.63 11.39 19.95
CA GLU A 152 -9.08 11.19 19.93
C GLU A 152 -9.75 11.30 21.31
N GLU A 153 -8.99 11.26 22.40
CA GLU A 153 -9.49 11.49 23.77
C GLU A 153 -9.55 13.00 24.12
N VAL A 154 -8.90 13.85 23.32
CA VAL A 154 -8.89 15.30 23.54
C VAL A 154 -10.23 15.90 23.08
N PRO A 155 -10.94 16.63 23.96
CA PRO A 155 -12.19 17.30 23.59
C PRO A 155 -12.03 18.22 22.39
N GLY A 156 -12.84 18.00 21.35
CA GLY A 156 -12.80 18.78 20.11
C GLY A 156 -11.78 18.28 19.08
N ILE A 157 -11.11 17.15 19.32
CA ILE A 157 -10.28 16.45 18.33
C ILE A 157 -10.94 15.13 17.95
N GLY A 158 -11.35 15.03 16.69
CA GLY A 158 -11.91 13.79 16.13
C GLY A 158 -10.86 12.96 15.36
N PRO A 159 -11.21 11.73 14.93
CA PRO A 159 -10.29 10.82 14.23
C PRO A 159 -9.63 11.43 12.98
N LYS A 160 -10.33 12.33 12.29
CA LYS A 160 -9.81 13.04 11.11
C LYS A 160 -8.74 14.06 11.47
N THR A 161 -8.90 14.79 12.57
CA THR A 161 -7.93 15.78 13.04
C THR A 161 -6.72 15.07 13.67
N ALA A 162 -6.97 14.02 14.46
CA ALA A 162 -5.93 13.14 15.00
C ALA A 162 -5.06 12.53 13.90
N GLY A 163 -5.67 11.99 12.84
CA GLY A 163 -4.92 11.47 11.69
C GLY A 163 -4.01 12.52 11.04
N LYS A 164 -4.47 13.77 10.90
CA LYS A 164 -3.66 14.86 10.34
C LYS A 164 -2.52 15.30 11.24
N LEU A 165 -2.72 15.31 12.56
CA LEU A 165 -1.65 15.61 13.53
C LEU A 165 -0.52 14.58 13.40
N ARG A 166 -0.86 13.29 13.34
CA ARG A 166 0.12 12.22 13.11
C ARG A 166 0.83 12.35 11.75
N THR A 167 0.08 12.63 10.68
CA THR A 167 0.70 12.88 9.35
C THR A 167 1.61 14.10 9.35
N ALA A 168 1.31 15.12 10.15
CA ALA A 168 2.14 16.31 10.30
C ALA A 168 3.37 16.10 11.21
N GLY A 169 3.55 14.88 11.75
CA GLY A 169 4.70 14.52 12.59
C GLY A 169 4.49 14.75 14.08
N TYR A 170 3.30 15.15 14.52
CA TYR A 170 2.97 15.26 15.93
C TYR A 170 2.40 13.94 16.41
N VAL A 171 3.25 13.11 17.02
CA VAL A 171 2.85 11.77 17.48
C VAL A 171 2.95 11.68 19.00
N THR A 172 3.99 12.27 19.60
CA THR A 172 4.25 12.16 21.03
C THR A 172 3.94 13.46 21.78
N GLU A 173 3.87 13.38 23.12
CA GLU A 173 3.64 14.55 23.96
C GLU A 173 4.70 15.64 23.77
N SER A 174 5.96 15.27 23.63
CA SER A 174 7.06 16.21 23.40
C SER A 174 7.01 16.84 22.02
N ASP A 175 6.54 16.13 20.99
CA ASP A 175 6.31 16.73 19.66
C ASP A 175 5.28 17.85 19.76
N VAL A 176 4.18 17.58 20.45
CA VAL A 176 3.11 18.58 20.65
C VAL A 176 3.62 19.72 21.52
N ARG A 177 4.30 19.42 22.63
CA ARG A 177 4.83 20.42 23.57
C ARG A 177 5.90 21.32 22.94
N GLY A 178 6.77 20.75 22.09
CA GLY A 178 7.83 21.46 21.39
C GLY A 178 7.37 22.23 20.15
N ALA A 179 6.22 21.89 19.57
CA ALA A 179 5.66 22.61 18.43
C ALA A 179 5.24 24.03 18.80
N ALA A 180 5.31 24.96 17.84
CA ALA A 180 4.72 26.29 17.98
C ALA A 180 3.19 26.22 17.79
N ASP A 181 2.44 27.08 18.48
CA ASP A 181 0.98 27.13 18.39
C ASP A 181 0.49 27.37 16.95
N ASP A 182 1.18 28.23 16.20
CA ASP A 182 0.87 28.50 14.80
C ASP A 182 1.08 27.25 13.91
N ALA A 183 2.08 26.43 14.23
CA ALA A 183 2.37 25.19 13.50
C ALA A 183 1.31 24.12 13.77
N LEU A 184 0.76 24.07 14.99
CA LEU A 184 -0.36 23.19 15.32
C LEU A 184 -1.67 23.69 14.71
N LEU A 185 -1.93 25.01 14.72
CA LEU A 185 -3.13 25.61 14.10
C LEU A 185 -3.15 25.52 12.57
N ALA A 186 -1.98 25.36 11.94
CA ALA A 186 -1.90 25.08 10.51
C ALA A 186 -2.54 23.71 10.14
N VAL A 187 -2.72 22.81 11.11
CA VAL A 187 -3.36 21.51 10.88
C VAL A 187 -4.86 21.70 10.66
N ALA A 188 -5.29 21.47 9.43
CA ALA A 188 -6.68 21.69 9.01
C ALA A 188 -7.70 20.93 9.88
N GLY A 189 -8.53 21.65 10.63
CA GLY A 189 -9.52 21.08 11.55
C GLY A 189 -9.08 21.11 13.02
N LEU A 190 -7.93 21.69 13.33
CA LEU A 190 -7.55 22.13 14.67
C LEU A 190 -7.89 23.61 14.83
N GLY A 191 -8.80 23.92 15.75
CA GLY A 191 -9.14 25.30 16.10
C GLY A 191 -8.43 25.77 17.37
N PRO A 192 -8.49 27.08 17.71
CA PRO A 192 -7.87 27.63 18.92
C PRO A 192 -8.34 26.97 20.22
N GLU A 193 -9.62 26.59 20.28
CA GLU A 193 -10.23 25.90 21.41
C GLU A 193 -9.69 24.46 21.53
N SER A 194 -9.67 23.70 20.43
CA SER A 194 -9.10 22.36 20.39
C SER A 194 -7.60 22.35 20.69
N LEU A 195 -6.87 23.38 20.26
CA LEU A 195 -5.45 23.57 20.58
C LEU A 195 -5.26 23.78 22.08
N SER A 196 -6.07 24.62 22.70
CA SER A 196 -6.01 24.86 24.15
C SER A 196 -6.25 23.57 24.93
N ASN A 197 -7.26 22.78 24.53
CA ASN A 197 -7.55 21.48 25.13
C ASN A 197 -6.41 20.48 24.91
N LEU A 198 -5.77 20.49 23.73
CA LEU A 198 -4.63 19.63 23.43
C LEU A 198 -3.42 19.99 24.28
N ARG A 199 -3.15 21.28 24.47
CA ARG A 199 -2.06 21.79 25.32
C ARG A 199 -2.29 21.43 26.79
N GLU A 200 -3.53 21.51 27.27
CA GLU A 200 -3.90 21.09 28.62
C GLU A 200 -3.81 19.57 28.79
N PHE A 201 -4.09 18.80 27.74
CA PHE A 201 -4.01 17.34 27.79
C PHE A 201 -2.57 16.82 27.88
N VAL A 202 -1.62 17.44 27.18
CA VAL A 202 -0.19 17.07 27.21
C VAL A 202 0.62 17.88 28.24
N GLY A 203 -0.04 18.70 29.05
CA GLY A 203 0.55 19.74 29.91
C GLY A 203 0.34 19.50 31.39
#